data_AF-A0A382AEG4-F1
#
_entry.id   AF-A0A382AEG4-F1
#
_cell.length_a   1.000
_cell.length_b   1.000
_cell.length_c   1.000
_cell.angle_alpha   90.00
_cell.angle_beta   90.00
_cell.angle_gamma   90.00
#
_symmetry.space_group_name_H-M   'P 1'
#
loop_
_entity.id
_entity.type
_entity.pdbx_description
1 polymer ?
#
loop_
_entity_poly.entity_id
_entity_poly.type
_entity_poly.pdbx_seq_one_letter_code
_entity_poly.pdbx_strand_id
1 'polypeptide(L)'
;VATGGLLLVVFSLLRTARMSAIPYVVGAYIGGAYFFTSSTSFANPAVTVARTLSDTFAGIDPASAPMLVLMQVVGVGAAVALVGALFPDDRSGT
;
A
#
# COMPACT_ATOMS: atom_id res chain seq x y z
N VAL A 1 3.45 -7.57 0.65
CA VAL A 1 3.88 -6.20 0.25
C VAL A 1 2.94 -5.18 0.86
N ALA A 2 3.42 -4.00 1.25
CA ALA A 2 2.66 -3.02 2.03
C ALA A 2 1.54 -2.31 1.24
N THR A 3 1.57 -2.36 -0.09
CA THR A 3 0.58 -1.72 -0.97
C THR A 3 -0.86 -2.02 -0.59
N GLY A 4 -1.17 -3.29 -0.30
CA GLY A 4 -2.55 -3.71 -0.03
C GLY A 4 -3.14 -3.03 1.21
N GLY A 5 -2.41 -3.04 2.33
CA GLY A 5 -2.89 -2.39 3.55
C GLY A 5 -2.88 -0.87 3.46
N LEU A 6 -1.94 -0.25 2.74
CA LEU A 6 -1.92 1.20 2.54
C LEU A 6 -3.18 1.66 1.78
N LEU A 7 -3.53 0.96 0.70
CA LEU A 7 -4.72 1.29 -0.08
C LEU A 7 -5.99 1.03 0.72
N LEU A 8 -6.07 -0.07 1.47
CA LEU A 8 -7.19 -0.32 2.39
C LEU A 8 -7.39 0.83 3.36
N VAL A 9 -6.32 1.29 4.02
CA VAL A 9 -6.36 2.41 4.96
C VAL A 9 -6.87 3.68 4.27
N VAL A 10 -6.27 4.06 3.13
CA VAL A 10 -6.64 5.28 2.41
C VAL A 10 -8.10 5.24 1.97
N PHE A 11 -8.53 4.16 1.31
CA PHE A 11 -9.91 4.04 0.84
C PHE A 11 -10.92 3.95 1.99
N SER A 12 -10.58 3.32 3.11
CA SER A 12 -11.45 3.30 4.29
C SER A 12 -11.67 4.69 4.86
N LEU A 13 -10.63 5.53 4.92
CA LEU A 13 -10.74 6.91 5.38
C LEU A 13 -11.54 7.79 4.41
N LEU A 14 -11.40 7.57 3.10
CA LEU A 14 -12.23 8.23 2.08
C LEU A 14 -13.70 7.83 2.22
N ARG A 15 -14.00 6.53 2.32
CA ARG A 15 -15.35 5.97 2.48
C ARG A 15 -16.05 6.44 3.77
N THR A 16 -15.28 6.64 4.84
CA THR A 16 -15.81 7.08 6.15
C THR A 16 -15.77 8.60 6.34
N ALA A 17 -15.45 9.37 5.31
CA ALA A 17 -15.33 10.84 5.34
C ALA A 17 -14.34 11.39 6.39
N ARG A 18 -13.30 10.63 6.73
CA ARG A 18 -12.26 10.99 7.73
C ARG A 18 -10.98 11.48 7.06
N MET A 19 -11.10 12.33 6.03
CA MET A 19 -9.95 12.71 5.20
C MET A 19 -8.86 13.49 5.96
N SER A 20 -9.23 14.22 7.02
CA SER A 20 -8.26 14.90 7.90
C SER A 20 -7.31 13.94 8.60
N ALA A 21 -7.67 12.65 8.69
CA ALA A 21 -6.85 11.62 9.31
C ALA A 21 -5.75 11.04 8.41
N ILE A 22 -5.86 11.25 7.09
CA ILE A 22 -5.00 10.60 6.10
C ILE A 22 -3.50 10.81 6.39
N PRO A 23 -3.00 12.03 6.68
CA PRO A 23 -1.56 12.25 6.82
C PRO A 23 -0.92 11.42 7.93
N TYR A 24 -1.52 11.37 9.12
CA TYR A 24 -0.94 10.64 10.25
C TYR A 24 -1.17 9.14 10.15
N VAL A 25 -2.32 8.67 9.64
CA VAL A 25 -2.57 7.23 9.50
C VAL A 25 -1.70 6.62 8.39
N VAL A 26 -1.48 7.33 7.29
CA VAL A 26 -0.54 6.91 6.23
C VAL A 26 0.88 6.84 6.80
N GLY A 27 1.32 7.86 7.54
CA GLY A 27 2.63 7.86 8.20
C GLY A 27 2.81 6.69 9.17
N ALA A 28 1.82 6.44 10.03
CA ALA A 28 1.81 5.33 10.96
C ALA A 28 1.83 3.97 10.25
N TYR A 29 1.08 3.81 9.16
CA TYR A 29 1.06 2.58 8.39
C TYR A 29 2.40 2.31 7.72
N ILE A 30 3.00 3.30 7.05
CA ILE A 30 4.30 3.16 6.40
C ILE A 30 5.42 2.89 7.42
N GLY A 31 5.38 3.57 8.57
CA GLY A 31 6.31 3.33 9.67
C GLY A 31 6.18 1.93 10.27
N GLY A 32 4.95 1.47 10.52
CA GLY A 32 4.69 0.12 11.00
C GLY A 32 5.07 -0.96 9.99
N ALA A 33 4.71 -0.76 8.72
CA ALA A 33 4.99 -1.70 7.63
C ALA A 33 6.49 -1.95 7.45
N TYR A 34 7.33 -1.02 7.91
CA TYR A 34 8.77 -1.17 7.87
C TYR A 34 9.22 -2.34 8.77
N PHE A 35 8.55 -2.53 9.91
CA PHE A 35 8.86 -3.55 10.89
C PHE A 35 8.09 -4.87 10.68
N PHE A 36 6.83 -4.80 10.23
CA PHE A 36 6.00 -6.02 10.12
C PHE A 36 5.94 -6.61 8.71
N THR A 37 6.32 -5.87 7.65
CA THR A 37 6.36 -6.45 6.30
C THR A 37 7.78 -6.91 5.96
N SER A 38 7.89 -8.15 5.47
CA SER A 38 9.15 -8.68 4.93
C SER A 38 9.71 -7.86 3.75
N SER A 39 8.92 -6.93 3.20
CA SER A 39 9.26 -6.05 2.08
C SER A 39 9.57 -4.60 2.52
N THR A 40 9.80 -4.33 3.81
CA THR A 40 10.26 -3.00 4.32
C THR A 40 9.50 -1.78 3.75
N SER A 41 8.17 -1.86 3.76
CA SER A 41 7.24 -0.81 3.26
C SER A 41 7.22 -0.56 1.75
N PHE A 42 7.66 -1.49 0.90
CA PHE A 42 7.41 -1.37 -0.54
C PHE A 42 5.91 -1.23 -0.83
N ALA A 43 5.51 -0.04 -1.27
CA ALA A 43 4.12 0.31 -1.57
C ALA A 43 4.00 1.21 -2.82
N ASN A 44 5.13 1.48 -3.48
CA ASN A 44 5.22 2.39 -4.61
C ASN A 44 6.26 1.85 -5.64
N PRO A 45 5.84 1.54 -6.88
CA PRO A 45 6.74 1.01 -7.90
C PRO A 45 7.90 1.96 -8.22
N ALA A 46 7.67 3.28 -8.22
CA ALA A 46 8.70 4.27 -8.46
C ALA A 46 9.78 4.26 -7.36
N VAL A 47 9.38 4.10 -6.09
CA VAL A 47 10.32 3.95 -4.97
C VAL A 47 11.09 2.63 -5.06
N THR A 48 10.45 1.58 -5.59
CA THR A 48 11.08 0.28 -5.81
C THR A 48 12.20 0.39 -6.84
N VAL A 49 11.95 1.04 -7.97
CA VAL A 49 12.97 1.31 -8.99
C VAL A 49 14.05 2.24 -8.45
N ALA A 50 13.70 3.31 -7.73
CA ALA A 50 14.71 4.22 -7.17
C ALA A 50 15.68 3.51 -6.22
N ARG A 51 15.21 2.53 -5.44
CA ARG A 51 16.05 1.74 -4.52
C ARG A 51 16.96 0.73 -5.22
N THR A 52 16.73 0.37 -6.48
CA THR A 52 17.71 -0.44 -7.25
C THR A 52 18.92 0.37 -7.69
N LEU A 53 18.86 1.70 -7.58
CA LEU A 53 19.92 2.63 -7.99
C LEU A 53 20.77 3.10 -6.80
N SER A 54 20.62 2.50 -5.62
CA SER A 54 21.27 2.92 -4.38
C SER A 54 21.91 1.75 -3.66
N ASP A 55 23.17 1.90 -3.27
CA ASP A 55 23.92 0.93 -2.44
C ASP A 55 23.82 1.23 -0.93
N THR A 56 22.79 1.95 -0.52
CA THR A 56 22.56 2.29 0.90
C THR A 56 21.78 1.20 1.62
N PHE A 57 21.59 1.34 2.93
CA PHE A 57 20.78 0.41 3.74
C PHE A 57 19.34 0.19 3.22
N ALA A 58 18.78 1.16 2.48
CA ALA A 58 17.46 1.03 1.86
C ALA A 58 17.51 0.49 0.42
N GLY A 59 18.70 0.20 -0.11
CA GLY A 59 18.93 -0.34 -1.45
C GLY A 59 18.40 -1.75 -1.61
N ILE A 60 18.06 -2.13 -2.84
CA ILE A 60 17.64 -3.49 -3.19
C ILE A 60 18.36 -3.99 -4.43
N ASP A 61 18.59 -5.30 -4.49
CA ASP A 61 19.09 -5.98 -5.69
C ASP A 61 18.14 -5.72 -6.88
N PRO A 62 18.64 -5.20 -8.02
CA PRO A 62 17.85 -4.99 -9.23
C PRO A 62 17.04 -6.21 -9.67
N ALA A 63 17.57 -7.43 -9.47
CA ALA A 63 16.86 -8.66 -9.82
C ALA A 63 15.58 -8.90 -8.98
N SER A 64 15.49 -8.28 -7.80
CA SER A 64 14.33 -8.38 -6.90
C SER A 64 13.19 -7.42 -7.27
N ALA A 65 13.48 -6.35 -8.03
CA ALA A 65 12.50 -5.31 -8.34
C ALA A 65 11.27 -5.78 -9.14
N PRO A 66 11.39 -6.62 -10.19
CA PRO A 66 10.24 -7.08 -10.96
C PRO A 66 9.21 -7.82 -10.09
N MET A 67 9.67 -8.71 -9.20
CA MET A 67 8.80 -9.48 -8.32
C MET A 67 8.12 -8.60 -7.26
N LEU A 68 8.86 -7.62 -6.73
CA LEU A 68 8.29 -6.63 -5.79
C LEU A 68 7.22 -5.78 -6.47
N VAL A 69 7.44 -5.31 -7.69
CA VAL A 69 6.44 -4.52 -8.44
C VAL A 69 5.20 -5.37 -8.75
N LEU A 70 5.38 -6.62 -9.19
CA LEU A 70 4.26 -7.53 -9.44
C LEU A 70 3.39 -7.71 -8.19
N MET A 71 4.01 -7.94 -7.03
CA MET A 71 3.29 -8.11 -5.78
C MET A 71 2.63 -6.82 -5.27
N GLN A 72 3.10 -5.64 -5.69
CA GLN A 72 2.39 -4.38 -5.44
C GLN A 72 1.08 -4.32 -6.23
N VAL A 73 1.09 -4.73 -7.50
CA VAL A 73 -0.12 -4.81 -8.35
C VAL A 73 -1.13 -5.82 -7.79
N VAL A 74 -0.67 -6.99 -7.35
CA VAL A 74 -1.52 -7.97 -6.64
C VAL A 74 -2.12 -7.36 -5.37
N GLY A 75 -1.32 -6.60 -4.63
CA GLY A 75 -1.77 -5.87 -3.44
C GLY A 75 -2.88 -4.85 -3.75
N VAL A 76 -2.82 -4.15 -4.89
CA VAL A 76 -3.89 -3.25 -5.36
C VAL A 76 -5.19 -4.02 -5.55
N GLY A 77 -5.15 -5.14 -6.27
CA GLY A 77 -6.33 -5.96 -6.53
C GLY A 77 -6.98 -6.46 -5.23
N ALA A 78 -6.17 -6.98 -4.31
CA ALA A 78 -6.65 -7.44 -3.00
C ALA A 78 -7.27 -6.31 -2.17
N ALA A 79 -6.65 -5.11 -2.18
CA ALA A 79 -7.18 -3.96 -1.46
C ALA A 79 -8.53 -3.51 -2.01
N VAL A 80 -8.67 -3.40 -3.33
CA VAL A 80 -9.94 -3.01 -3.98
C VAL A 80 -11.06 -3.99 -3.62
N ALA A 81 -10.78 -5.30 -3.69
CA ALA A 81 -11.74 -6.34 -3.33
C ALA A 81 -12.17 -6.22 -1.84
N LEU A 82 -11.21 -6.04 -0.94
CA LEU A 82 -11.48 -5.92 0.50
C LEU A 82 -12.23 -4.63 0.85
N VAL A 83 -11.90 -3.50 0.22
CA VAL A 83 -12.66 -2.25 0.40
C VAL A 83 -14.10 -2.43 -0.07
N GLY A 84 -14.32 -3.04 -1.22
CA GLY A 84 -15.67 -3.30 -1.74
C GLY A 84 -16.49 -4.22 -0.85
N ALA A 85 -15.85 -5.21 -0.22
CA ALA A 85 -16.51 -6.14 0.71
C ALA A 85 -16.81 -5.51 2.08
N LEU A 86 -15.89 -4.71 2.64
CA LEU A 86 -16.01 -4.11 3.98
C LEU A 86 -16.82 -2.81 3.98
N PHE A 87 -16.85 -2.12 2.85
CA PHE A 87 -17.65 -0.92 2.64
C PHE A 87 -18.46 -1.11 1.36
N PRO A 88 -19.60 -1.81 1.40
CA PRO A 88 -20.52 -1.86 0.27
C PRO A 88 -21.03 -0.44 -0.05
N ASP A 89 -21.21 -0.12 -1.33
CA ASP A 89 -21.97 1.08 -1.69
C ASP A 89 -23.47 0.77 -1.53
N ASP A 90 -24.20 1.61 -0.80
CA ASP A 90 -25.67 1.56 -0.70
C ASP A 90 -26.34 2.01 -2.02
N ARG A 91 -26.04 1.34 -3.14
CA ARG A 91 -26.69 1.58 -4.45
C ARG A 91 -27.83 0.60 -4.75
N SER A 92 -28.35 -0.11 -3.75
CA SER A 92 -29.53 -0.98 -3.89
C SER A 92 -30.82 -0.31 -3.38
N GLY A 93 -31.04 0.96 -3.75
CA GLY A 93 -32.20 1.74 -3.32
C GLY A 93 -32.59 2.80 -4.34
N THR A 94 -33.05 2.37 -5.52
CA THR A 94 -33.95 3.12 -6.41
C THR A 94 -34.69 2.12 -7.27
#